data_AF-A0A060WZL1-F1
#
_entry.id   AF-A0A060WZL1-F1
#
_cell.length_a   1.000
_cell.length_b   1.000
_cell.length_c   1.000
_cell.angle_alpha   90.00
_cell.angle_beta   90.00
_cell.angle_gamma   90.00
#
_symmetry.space_group_name_H-M   'P 1'
#
loop_
_entity.id
_entity.type
_entity.pdbx_description
1 polymer ?
#
loop_
_entity_poly.entity_id
_entity_poly.type
_entity_poly.pdbx_seq_one_letter_code
_entity_poly.pdbx_strand_id
1 'polypeptide(L)'
;MKSRIGFLFRNKAFFTHAAKYTLVKRTILPVLDFGDVIYKIAANTLLSKLDAVYNSAIHFVTKAPYTTHHCDLYALGGWSSLHIRHQTHWLQVIYKSLLGKAPLYLNSLVTIATSNRSTHSSRYISLVTPKANTSFGRHSSQFSAVNDWNELQKSLNLETYLPH
;
A
#
# COMPACT_ATOMS: atom_id res chain seq x y z
N MET A 1 7.12 4.37 17.52
CA MET A 1 7.85 3.59 16.49
C MET A 1 9.37 3.80 16.55
N LYS A 2 9.86 5.05 16.60
CA LYS A 2 11.31 5.36 16.75
C LYS A 2 11.99 4.63 17.93
N SER A 3 11.35 4.59 19.10
CA SER A 3 11.87 3.88 20.29
C SER A 3 12.08 2.37 20.05
N ARG A 4 11.16 1.72 19.33
CA ARG A 4 11.24 0.30 18.96
C ARG A 4 12.42 0.05 18.03
N ILE A 5 12.59 0.84 16.98
CA ILE A 5 13.73 0.72 16.05
C ILE A 5 15.05 0.94 16.79
N GLY A 6 15.13 1.96 17.67
CA GLY A 6 16.32 2.19 18.48
C GLY A 6 16.68 0.99 19.36
N PHE A 7 15.70 0.31 19.95
CA PHE A 7 15.92 -0.93 20.71
C PHE A 7 16.47 -2.05 19.82
N LEU A 8 15.94 -2.22 18.60
CA LEU A 8 16.45 -3.22 17.66
C LEU A 8 17.92 -2.96 17.33
N PHE A 9 18.27 -1.72 17.00
CA PHE A 9 19.64 -1.36 16.66
C PHE A 9 20.64 -1.56 17.80
N ARG A 10 20.25 -1.28 19.05
CA ARG A 10 21.09 -1.54 20.24
C ARG A 10 21.41 -3.03 20.40
N ASN A 11 20.44 -3.89 20.08
CA ASN A 11 20.58 -5.35 20.23
C ASN A 11 20.96 -6.06 18.92
N LYS A 12 21.38 -5.31 17.88
CA LYS A 12 21.59 -5.85 16.53
C LYS A 12 22.63 -6.97 16.42
N ALA A 13 23.55 -7.06 17.38
CA ALA A 13 24.60 -8.08 17.42
C ALA A 13 24.05 -9.45 17.83
N PHE A 14 22.97 -9.49 18.62
CA PHE A 14 22.38 -10.72 19.16
C PHE A 14 21.44 -11.43 18.19
N PHE A 15 21.13 -10.83 17.04
CA PHE A 15 20.19 -11.38 16.07
C PHE A 15 20.90 -11.89 14.81
N THR A 16 20.56 -13.11 14.41
CA THR A 16 20.90 -13.64 13.07
C THR A 16 20.17 -12.85 11.99
N HIS A 17 20.67 -12.89 10.75
CA HIS A 17 20.02 -12.16 9.64
C HIS A 17 18.55 -12.56 9.44
N ALA A 18 18.25 -13.87 9.47
CA ALA A 18 16.88 -14.38 9.39
C ALA A 18 15.98 -13.90 10.55
N ALA A 19 16.53 -13.82 11.77
CA ALA A 19 15.79 -13.30 12.93
C ALA A 19 15.47 -11.81 12.75
N LYS A 20 16.43 -11.00 12.27
CA LYS A 20 16.19 -9.57 11.98
C LYS A 20 15.10 -9.37 10.96
N TYR A 21 15.17 -10.12 9.85
CA TYR A 21 14.16 -10.06 8.80
C TYR A 21 12.77 -10.39 9.33
N THR A 22 12.66 -11.49 10.08
CA THR A 22 11.40 -11.95 10.69
C THR A 22 10.84 -10.92 11.67
N LEU A 23 11.71 -10.31 12.49
CA LEU A 23 11.33 -9.32 13.48
C LEU A 23 10.77 -8.05 12.82
N VAL A 24 11.46 -7.52 11.80
CA VAL A 24 10.97 -6.36 11.04
C VAL A 24 9.64 -6.69 10.35
N LYS A 25 9.57 -7.84 9.68
CA LYS A 25 8.36 -8.29 8.97
C LYS A 25 7.16 -8.47 9.88
N ARG A 26 7.34 -8.88 11.14
CA ARG A 26 6.23 -9.12 12.08
C ARG A 26 5.87 -7.91 12.93
N THR A 27 6.78 -6.95 13.13
CA THR A 27 6.56 -5.86 14.10
C THR A 27 6.46 -4.48 13.46
N ILE A 28 7.23 -4.22 12.40
CA ILE A 28 7.31 -2.90 11.76
C ILE A 28 6.40 -2.86 10.54
N LEU A 29 6.53 -3.84 9.63
CA LEU A 29 5.75 -3.84 8.38
C LEU A 29 4.24 -3.79 8.62
N PRO A 30 3.64 -4.59 9.54
CA PRO A 30 2.18 -4.54 9.74
C PRO A 30 1.69 -3.18 10.24
N VAL A 31 2.53 -2.42 10.96
CA VAL A 31 2.18 -1.08 11.43
C VAL A 31 2.24 -0.07 10.28
N LEU A 32 3.20 -0.23 9.35
CA LEU A 32 3.26 0.59 8.14
C LEU A 32 2.09 0.27 7.21
N ASP A 33 1.83 -1.02 6.98
CA ASP A 33 0.76 -1.51 6.11
C ASP A 33 -0.62 -1.18 6.64
N PHE A 34 -0.85 -1.17 7.97
CA PHE A 34 -2.16 -0.79 8.51
C PHE A 34 -2.51 0.67 8.24
N GLY A 35 -1.51 1.54 8.25
CA GLY A 35 -1.73 2.96 8.10
C GLY A 35 -1.93 3.41 6.66
N ASP A 36 -1.70 2.55 5.66
CA ASP A 36 -1.71 2.94 4.24
C ASP A 36 -3.06 3.49 3.76
N VAL A 37 -4.18 2.90 4.19
CA VAL A 37 -5.56 3.36 3.92
C VAL A 37 -5.78 4.78 4.44
N ILE A 38 -5.15 5.12 5.56
CA ILE A 38 -5.25 6.43 6.22
C ILE A 38 -4.23 7.41 5.60
N TYR A 39 -3.02 6.94 5.33
CA TYR A 39 -1.90 7.76 4.88
C TYR A 39 -1.96 8.16 3.40
N LYS A 40 -2.84 7.56 2.59
CA LYS A 40 -3.08 8.02 1.21
C LYS A 40 -3.42 9.52 1.15
N ILE A 41 -4.06 10.06 2.20
CA ILE A 41 -4.45 11.47 2.31
C ILE A 41 -3.38 12.30 3.05
N ALA A 42 -2.34 11.66 3.59
CA ALA A 42 -1.32 12.34 4.37
C ALA A 42 -0.38 13.18 3.48
N ALA A 43 0.09 14.30 4.02
CA ALA A 43 1.05 15.16 3.35
C ALA A 43 2.40 14.44 3.14
N ASN A 44 3.11 14.81 2.06
CA ASN A 44 4.43 14.27 1.73
C ASN A 44 5.46 14.40 2.88
N THR A 45 5.31 15.41 3.74
CA THR A 45 6.16 15.63 4.92
C THR A 45 5.98 14.57 6.02
N LEU A 46 4.81 13.92 6.08
CA LEU A 46 4.55 12.79 6.95
C LEU A 46 5.00 11.48 6.31
N LEU A 47 4.78 11.33 5.00
CA LEU A 47 5.25 10.18 4.24
C LEU A 47 6.78 10.03 4.29
N SER A 48 7.52 11.13 4.16
CA SER A 48 8.99 11.10 4.27
C SER A 48 9.50 10.62 5.64
N LYS A 49 8.73 10.84 6.71
CA LYS A 49 9.04 10.31 8.05
C LYS A 49 8.81 8.80 8.12
N LEU A 50 7.81 8.28 7.39
CA LEU A 50 7.57 6.84 7.27
C LEU A 50 8.66 6.18 6.44
N ASP A 51 9.10 6.81 5.34
CA ASP A 51 10.22 6.33 4.53
C ASP A 51 11.51 6.23 5.37
N ALA A 52 11.79 7.22 6.23
CA ALA A 52 12.94 7.16 7.12
C ALA A 52 12.89 5.97 8.09
N VAL A 53 11.70 5.67 8.63
CA VAL A 53 11.45 4.51 9.50
C VAL A 53 11.61 3.19 8.73
N TYR A 54 11.08 3.13 7.52
CA TYR A 54 11.19 1.98 6.63
C TYR A 54 12.64 1.71 6.26
N ASN A 55 13.36 2.70 5.74
CA ASN A 55 14.78 2.60 5.37
C ASN A 55 15.65 2.19 6.56
N SER A 56 15.38 2.75 7.75
CA SER A 56 16.07 2.32 8.99
C SER A 56 15.86 0.83 9.28
N ALA A 57 14.66 0.30 9.05
CA ALA A 57 14.36 -1.11 9.23
C ALA A 57 15.10 -2.00 8.21
N ILE A 58 15.28 -1.52 6.97
CA ILE A 58 16.07 -2.23 5.95
C ILE A 58 17.54 -2.24 6.34
N HIS A 59 18.12 -1.09 6.71
CA HIS A 59 19.49 -1.02 7.21
C HIS A 59 19.74 -1.93 8.41
N PHE A 60 18.76 -2.07 9.31
CA PHE A 60 18.87 -2.99 10.43
C PHE A 60 19.09 -4.45 9.97
N VAL A 61 18.37 -4.87 8.92
CA VAL A 61 18.42 -6.23 8.36
C VAL A 61 19.66 -6.44 7.49
N THR A 62 19.91 -5.55 6.53
CA THR A 62 20.97 -5.67 5.52
C THR A 62 22.35 -5.33 6.06
N LYS A 63 22.43 -4.55 7.15
CA LYS A 63 23.67 -3.95 7.67
C LYS A 63 24.39 -3.06 6.63
N ALA A 64 23.69 -2.60 5.59
CA ALA A 64 24.26 -1.72 4.58
C ALA A 64 24.66 -0.37 5.20
N PRO A 65 25.75 0.28 4.73
CA PRO A 65 26.13 1.64 5.13
C PRO A 65 24.97 2.62 4.96
N TYR A 66 24.87 3.63 5.83
CA TYR A 66 23.83 4.66 5.71
C TYR A 66 23.94 5.54 4.46
N THR A 67 25.09 5.50 3.78
CA THR A 67 25.34 6.18 2.51
C THR A 67 24.84 5.38 1.30
N THR A 68 24.41 4.13 1.48
CA THR A 68 23.89 3.31 0.39
C THR A 68 22.64 3.95 -0.21
N HIS A 69 22.62 4.04 -1.54
CA HIS A 69 21.49 4.58 -2.26
C HIS A 69 20.23 3.70 -2.05
N HIS A 70 19.06 4.33 -1.94
CA HIS A 70 17.83 3.64 -1.57
C HIS A 70 17.42 2.49 -2.51
N CYS A 71 17.71 2.57 -3.82
CA CYS A 71 17.41 1.49 -4.77
C CYS A 71 18.26 0.24 -4.47
N ASP A 72 19.54 0.42 -4.20
CA ASP A 72 20.46 -0.67 -3.87
C ASP A 72 20.09 -1.26 -2.51
N LEU A 73 19.68 -0.40 -1.56
CA LEU A 73 19.20 -0.82 -0.25
C LEU A 73 17.96 -1.74 -0.36
N TYR A 74 17.01 -1.38 -1.22
CA TYR A 74 15.82 -2.18 -1.51
C TYR A 74 16.18 -3.52 -2.16
N ALA A 75 17.06 -3.50 -3.16
CA ALA A 75 17.54 -4.71 -3.83
C ALA A 75 18.25 -5.67 -2.85
N LEU A 76 19.15 -5.15 -2.01
CA LEU A 76 19.85 -5.92 -0.98
C LEU A 76 18.91 -6.52 0.07
N GLY A 77 17.86 -5.79 0.45
CA GLY A 77 16.86 -6.26 1.42
C GLY A 77 15.81 -7.21 0.83
N GLY A 78 15.75 -7.36 -0.50
CA GLY A 78 14.69 -8.09 -1.18
C GLY A 78 13.30 -7.47 -0.95
N TRP A 79 13.23 -6.15 -0.74
CA TRP A 79 11.99 -5.42 -0.48
C TRP A 79 11.78 -4.34 -1.53
N SER A 80 10.52 -4.08 -1.89
CA SER A 80 10.16 -2.96 -2.77
C SER A 80 10.18 -1.62 -2.02
N SER A 81 10.07 -0.51 -2.74
CA SER A 81 9.87 0.79 -2.10
C SER A 81 8.58 0.82 -1.29
N LEU A 82 8.54 1.63 -0.23
CA LEU A 82 7.36 1.77 0.60
C LEU A 82 6.14 2.21 -0.22
N HIS A 83 6.35 3.08 -1.20
CA HIS A 83 5.32 3.51 -2.14
C HIS A 83 4.69 2.35 -2.92
N ILE A 84 5.50 1.49 -3.56
CA ILE A 84 5.02 0.33 -4.32
C ILE A 84 4.26 -0.63 -3.39
N ARG A 85 4.78 -0.82 -2.18
CA ARG A 85 4.15 -1.68 -1.18
C ARG A 85 2.77 -1.16 -0.78
N HIS A 86 2.66 0.13 -0.45
CA HIS A 86 1.38 0.77 -0.15
C HIS A 86 0.40 0.69 -1.32
N GLN A 87 0.86 0.97 -2.55
CA GLN A 87 -0.01 0.89 -3.72
C GLN A 87 -0.53 -0.53 -3.95
N THR A 88 0.32 -1.54 -3.76
CA THR A 88 -0.08 -2.95 -3.90
C THR A 88 -1.08 -3.36 -2.83
N HIS A 89 -0.82 -3.02 -1.56
CA HIS A 89 -1.74 -3.35 -0.46
C HIS A 89 -3.07 -2.62 -0.60
N TRP A 90 -3.05 -1.35 -1.00
CA TRP A 90 -4.24 -0.55 -1.30
C TRP A 90 -5.13 -1.21 -2.35
N LEU A 91 -4.56 -1.62 -3.48
CA LEU A 91 -5.29 -2.34 -4.53
C LEU A 91 -5.83 -3.69 -4.04
N GLN A 92 -5.09 -4.40 -3.19
CA GLN A 92 -5.57 -5.63 -2.56
C GLN A 92 -6.75 -5.37 -1.62
N VAL A 93 -6.76 -4.27 -0.88
CA VAL A 93 -7.89 -3.88 -0.01
C VAL A 93 -9.14 -3.60 -0.86
N ILE A 94 -9.00 -2.87 -1.97
CA ILE A 94 -10.12 -2.60 -2.89
C ILE A 94 -10.66 -3.90 -3.48
N TYR A 95 -9.76 -4.76 -3.98
CA TYR A 95 -10.14 -6.07 -4.53
C TYR A 95 -10.83 -6.96 -3.51
N LYS A 96 -10.34 -7.02 -2.27
CA LYS A 96 -11.00 -7.77 -1.18
C LYS A 96 -12.36 -7.18 -0.83
N SER A 97 -12.51 -5.85 -0.91
CA SER A 97 -13.77 -5.17 -0.65
C SER A 97 -14.80 -5.51 -1.74
N LEU A 98 -14.37 -5.57 -3.00
CA LEU A 98 -15.18 -6.05 -4.12
C LEU A 98 -15.67 -7.50 -3.95
N LEU A 99 -14.83 -8.36 -3.39
CA LEU A 99 -15.18 -9.75 -3.08
C LEU A 99 -16.02 -9.91 -1.80
N GLY A 100 -16.34 -8.81 -1.10
CA GLY A 100 -17.04 -8.85 0.18
C GLY A 100 -16.22 -9.43 1.34
N LYS A 101 -14.91 -9.58 1.18
CA LYS A 101 -13.98 -10.14 2.18
C LYS A 101 -13.36 -9.08 3.09
N ALA A 102 -13.65 -7.80 2.87
CA ALA A 102 -13.24 -6.72 3.75
C ALA A 102 -14.37 -6.35 4.75
N PRO A 103 -14.08 -5.60 5.82
CA PRO A 103 -15.11 -5.08 6.72
C PRO A 103 -16.22 -4.32 5.98
N LEU A 104 -17.45 -4.42 6.48
CA LEU A 104 -18.65 -3.85 5.84
C LEU A 104 -18.49 -2.38 5.44
N TYR A 105 -17.82 -1.58 6.29
CA TYR A 105 -17.61 -0.16 6.02
C TYR A 105 -16.72 0.11 4.80
N LEU A 106 -15.82 -0.81 4.43
CA LEU A 106 -15.01 -0.72 3.21
C LEU A 106 -15.78 -1.22 1.99
N ASN A 107 -16.54 -2.31 2.14
CA ASN A 107 -17.39 -2.84 1.08
C ASN A 107 -18.40 -1.79 0.61
N SER A 108 -18.97 -1.01 1.54
CA SER A 108 -19.93 0.06 1.22
C SER A 108 -19.33 1.25 0.46
N LEU A 109 -18.00 1.39 0.42
CA LEU A 109 -17.34 2.48 -0.32
C LEU A 109 -17.22 2.17 -1.81
N VAL A 110 -17.34 0.90 -2.19
CA VAL A 110 -17.01 0.39 -3.52
C VAL A 110 -18.26 -0.14 -4.19
N THR A 111 -18.74 0.56 -5.22
CA THR A 111 -19.92 0.15 -5.99
C THR A 111 -19.51 -0.12 -7.43
N ILE A 112 -19.80 -1.33 -7.93
CA ILE A 112 -19.56 -1.71 -9.32
C ILE A 112 -20.50 -0.91 -10.23
N ALA A 113 -19.95 -0.34 -11.30
CA ALA A 113 -20.74 0.37 -12.28
C ALA A 113 -21.46 -0.64 -13.19
N THR A 114 -22.79 -0.62 -13.17
CA THR A 114 -23.63 -1.36 -14.12
C THR A 114 -24.05 -0.43 -15.25
N SER A 115 -23.62 -0.72 -16.48
CA SER A 115 -24.08 0.00 -17.68
C SER A 115 -25.22 -0.78 -18.35
N ASN A 116 -26.33 -0.09 -18.66
CA ASN A 116 -27.39 -0.64 -19.50
C ASN A 116 -27.03 -0.62 -21.01
N ARG A 117 -25.89 -0.03 -21.37
CA ARG A 117 -25.40 0.08 -22.74
C ARG A 117 -24.11 -0.71 -22.91
N SER A 118 -24.04 -1.52 -23.96
CA SER A 118 -22.84 -2.28 -24.33
C SER A 118 -21.82 -1.35 -25.01
N THR A 119 -20.97 -0.72 -24.21
CA THR A 119 -19.85 0.12 -24.66
C THR A 119 -18.52 -0.57 -24.36
N HIS A 120 -17.43 -0.19 -25.01
CA HIS A 120 -16.11 -0.78 -24.72
C HIS A 120 -15.73 -0.70 -23.23
N SER A 121 -16.09 0.41 -22.56
CA SER A 121 -15.90 0.61 -21.13
C SER A 121 -16.78 -0.29 -20.23
N SER A 122 -17.88 -0.85 -20.74
CA SER A 122 -18.74 -1.75 -19.98
C SER A 122 -18.21 -3.18 -19.90
N ARG A 123 -17.10 -3.48 -20.61
CA ARG A 123 -16.40 -4.77 -20.50
C ARG A 123 -15.52 -4.87 -19.26
N TYR A 124 -15.07 -3.73 -18.72
CA TYR A 124 -14.21 -3.70 -17.55
C TYR A 124 -15.01 -3.69 -16.25
N ILE A 125 -14.42 -4.26 -15.20
CA ILE A 125 -14.99 -4.22 -13.84
C ILE A 125 -14.70 -2.83 -13.24
N SER A 126 -15.40 -1.81 -13.75
CA SER A 126 -15.23 -0.42 -13.31
C SER A 126 -16.10 -0.10 -12.10
N LEU A 127 -15.63 0.81 -11.27
CA LEU A 127 -16.35 1.34 -10.12
C LEU A 127 -17.02 2.67 -10.45
N VAL A 128 -18.15 2.93 -9.80
CA VAL A 128 -18.87 4.21 -9.91
C VAL A 128 -18.06 5.32 -9.25
N THR A 129 -17.59 6.28 -10.05
CA THR A 129 -16.85 7.44 -9.52
C THR A 129 -17.79 8.38 -8.78
N PRO A 130 -17.61 8.59 -7.46
CA PRO A 130 -18.45 9.51 -6.70
C PRO A 130 -18.19 10.96 -7.15
N LYS A 131 -19.23 11.79 -7.05
CA LYS A 131 -19.11 13.21 -7.40
C LYS A 131 -18.28 13.94 -6.34
N ALA A 132 -17.07 14.36 -6.70
CA ALA A 132 -16.20 15.18 -5.84
C ALA A 132 -16.08 16.61 -6.40
N ASN A 133 -16.81 17.54 -5.80
CA ASN A 133 -16.86 18.95 -6.24
C ASN A 133 -15.68 19.79 -5.73
N THR A 134 -14.95 19.31 -4.72
CA THR A 134 -13.81 20.01 -4.14
C THR A 134 -12.52 19.24 -4.39
N SER A 135 -11.39 19.95 -4.45
CA SER A 135 -10.06 19.33 -4.54
C SER A 135 -9.84 18.37 -3.37
N PHE A 136 -10.21 18.76 -2.14
CA PHE A 136 -10.12 17.91 -0.96
C PHE A 136 -10.98 16.65 -1.08
N GLY A 137 -12.22 16.74 -1.60
CA GLY A 137 -13.09 15.58 -1.80
C GLY A 137 -12.51 14.54 -2.76
N ARG A 138 -11.70 14.96 -3.75
CA ARG A 138 -10.98 14.04 -4.65
C ARG A 138 -9.86 13.26 -3.95
N HIS A 139 -9.37 13.75 -2.82
CA HIS A 139 -8.41 13.04 -1.98
C HIS A 139 -9.09 12.09 -0.98
N SER A 140 -10.42 11.99 -0.97
CA SER A 140 -11.10 11.02 -0.12
C SER A 140 -10.69 9.59 -0.49
N SER A 141 -10.60 8.71 0.52
CA SER A 141 -10.27 7.30 0.31
C SER A 141 -11.21 6.64 -0.70
N GLN A 142 -12.49 7.00 -0.70
CA GLN A 142 -13.47 6.49 -1.66
C GLN A 142 -13.15 6.92 -3.10
N PHE A 143 -12.93 8.22 -3.33
CA PHE A 143 -12.64 8.72 -4.67
C PHE A 143 -11.31 8.17 -5.20
N SER A 144 -10.27 8.16 -4.36
CA SER A 144 -8.97 7.60 -4.72
C SER A 144 -9.04 6.10 -4.99
N ALA A 145 -9.82 5.34 -4.22
CA ALA A 145 -10.02 3.90 -4.44
C ALA A 145 -10.61 3.63 -5.82
N VAL A 146 -11.69 4.34 -6.14
CA VAL A 146 -12.38 4.20 -7.42
C VAL A 146 -11.47 4.60 -8.58
N ASN A 147 -10.75 5.71 -8.46
CA ASN A 147 -9.84 6.18 -9.50
C ASN A 147 -8.69 5.19 -9.75
N ASP A 148 -7.96 4.81 -8.69
CA ASP A 148 -6.81 3.91 -8.78
C ASP A 148 -7.21 2.54 -9.35
N TRP A 149 -8.39 2.02 -8.97
CA TRP A 149 -8.91 0.76 -9.51
C TRP A 149 -9.30 0.88 -10.99
N ASN A 150 -10.01 1.95 -11.37
CA ASN A 150 -10.43 2.14 -12.76
C ASN A 150 -9.23 2.35 -13.69
N GLU A 151 -8.18 3.03 -13.23
CA GLU A 151 -6.91 3.13 -13.95
C GLU A 151 -6.22 1.76 -14.08
N LEU A 152 -6.18 0.98 -13.00
CA LEU A 152 -5.64 -0.38 -13.03
C LEU A 152 -6.37 -1.26 -14.06
N GLN A 153 -7.70 -1.26 -14.05
CA GLN A 153 -8.54 -2.03 -14.98
C GLN A 153 -8.26 -1.66 -16.45
N LYS A 154 -8.12 -0.36 -16.74
CA LYS A 154 -7.72 0.11 -18.08
C LYS A 154 -6.33 -0.37 -18.48
N SER A 155 -5.38 -0.36 -17.54
CA SER A 155 -4.00 -0.78 -17.82
C SER A 155 -3.87 -2.30 -18.04
N LEU A 156 -4.67 -3.10 -17.35
CA LEU A 156 -4.59 -4.57 -17.37
C LEU A 156 -5.60 -5.23 -18.32
N ASN A 157 -6.54 -4.47 -18.90
CA ASN A 157 -7.64 -4.98 -19.73
C ASN A 157 -8.40 -6.14 -19.09
N LEU A 158 -8.71 -6.03 -17.79
CA LEU A 158 -9.38 -7.09 -17.05
C LEU A 158 -10.89 -7.08 -17.34
N GLU A 159 -11.38 -8.14 -17.99
CA GLU A 159 -12.80 -8.31 -18.31
C GLU A 159 -13.52 -9.23 -17.31
N THR A 160 -12.77 -10.01 -16.52
CA THR A 160 -13.30 -10.97 -15.54
C THR A 160 -12.51 -10.92 -14.23
N TYR A 161 -13.17 -11.28 -13.13
CA TYR A 161 -12.47 -11.48 -11.86
C TYR A 161 -11.52 -12.67 -12.03
N LEU A 162 -10.25 -12.50 -11.65
CA LEU A 162 -9.33 -13.63 -11.58
C LEU A 162 -9.88 -14.66 -10.57
N PRO A 163 -10.12 -15.91 -10.98
CA PRO A 163 -10.56 -16.95 -10.05
C PRO A 163 -9.44 -17.26 -9.05
N HIS A 164 -9.84 -17.64 -7.84
CA HIS A 164 -8.95 -18.11 -6.79
C HIS A 164 -8.41 -19.51 -7.07
#